data_AF-A0A2Z5X7F1-F1
#
_entry.id   AF-A0A2Z5X7F1-F1
#
_cell.length_a   1.000
_cell.length_b   1.000
_cell.length_c   1.000
_cell.angle_alpha   90.00
_cell.angle_beta   90.00
_cell.angle_gamma   90.00
#
_symmetry.space_group_name_H-M   'P 1'
#
loop_
_entity.id
_entity.type
_entity.pdbx_description
1 polymer ?
#
loop_
_entity_poly.entity_id
_entity_poly.type
_entity_poly.pdbx_seq_one_letter_code
_entity_poly.pdbx_strand_id
1 'polypeptide(L)'
;LRSAICFPFVFTSVKNGSAWTYGTLTCKVIAFLGVLSCFHTAFMLFCVSVTRYLAIAHHRFYTKRLTFWTCLAVICMVWTLSVAMAFPPVLDVGTYSFIREEDQCTFQHRSFRANDSLGFMLLLALILLATQLVYLKLIFFVHDRRK
;
A
#
# COMPACT_ATOMS: atom_id res chain seq x y z
N LEU A 1 -7.06 -5.64 -7.53
CA LEU A 1 -7.89 -4.43 -7.49
C LEU A 1 -7.31 -3.31 -8.35
N ARG A 2 -6.13 -2.76 -8.03
CA ARG A 2 -5.46 -1.72 -8.83
C ARG A 2 -5.34 -2.08 -10.32
N SER A 3 -4.90 -3.29 -10.67
CA SER A 3 -4.77 -3.69 -12.08
C SER A 3 -6.11 -3.77 -12.81
N ALA A 4 -7.18 -4.19 -12.13
CA ALA A 4 -8.50 -4.28 -12.75
C ALA A 4 -9.15 -2.90 -12.95
N ILE A 5 -8.91 -1.97 -12.02
CA ILE A 5 -9.54 -0.65 -12.03
C ILE A 5 -8.67 0.40 -12.73
N CYS A 6 -7.39 0.53 -12.40
CA CYS A 6 -6.55 1.61 -12.92
C CYS A 6 -6.04 1.33 -14.34
N PHE A 7 -5.74 0.07 -14.68
CA PHE A 7 -5.12 -0.27 -15.96
C PHE A 7 -6.00 0.07 -17.17
N PRO A 8 -7.32 -0.21 -17.18
CA PRO A 8 -8.17 0.20 -18.29
C PRO A 8 -8.21 1.72 -18.51
N PHE A 9 -8.25 2.51 -17.43
CA PHE A 9 -8.29 3.97 -17.53
C PHE A 9 -6.99 4.56 -18.04
N VAL A 10 -5.84 4.06 -17.57
CA VAL A 10 -4.52 4.44 -18.09
C VAL A 10 -4.42 4.08 -19.57
N PHE A 11 -4.81 2.86 -19.94
CA PHE A 11 -4.80 2.41 -21.34
C PHE A 11 -5.64 3.32 -22.25
N THR A 12 -6.83 3.73 -21.81
CA THR A 12 -7.66 4.67 -22.59
C THR A 12 -7.06 6.07 -22.66
N SER A 13 -6.32 6.52 -21.63
CA SER A 13 -5.66 7.83 -21.61
C SER A 13 -4.50 7.88 -22.61
N VAL A 14 -3.71 6.81 -22.68
CA VAL A 14 -2.64 6.63 -23.68
C VAL A 14 -3.23 6.65 -25.09
N LYS A 15 -4.31 5.90 -25.33
CA LYS A 15 -4.98 5.84 -26.65
C LYS A 15 -5.51 7.20 -27.10
N ASN A 16 -5.95 8.04 -26.16
CA ASN A 16 -6.51 9.36 -26.44
C ASN A 16 -5.45 10.48 -26.46
N GLY A 17 -4.17 10.15 -26.69
CA GLY A 17 -3.10 11.14 -26.84
C GLY A 17 -2.67 11.78 -25.52
N SER A 18 -2.52 10.95 -24.47
CA SER A 18 -2.11 11.41 -23.14
C SER A 18 -3.07 12.43 -22.56
N ALA A 19 -4.38 12.17 -22.66
CA ALA A 19 -5.42 13.07 -22.18
C ALA A 19 -6.41 12.33 -21.28
N TRP A 20 -6.74 12.95 -20.14
CA TRP A 20 -7.76 12.45 -19.24
C TRP A 20 -9.13 13.02 -19.58
N THR A 21 -10.00 12.20 -20.17
CA THR A 21 -11.33 12.62 -20.66
C THR A 21 -12.48 12.36 -19.68
N TYR A 22 -12.23 11.64 -18.58
CA TYR A 22 -13.27 11.23 -17.60
C TYR A 22 -13.54 12.25 -16.49
N GLY A 23 -13.02 13.48 -16.63
CA GLY A 23 -13.19 14.56 -15.66
C GLY A 23 -12.29 14.46 -14.42
N THR A 24 -12.14 15.59 -13.73
CA THR A 24 -11.19 15.78 -12.62
C THR A 24 -11.51 14.92 -11.40
N LEU A 25 -12.79 14.69 -11.10
CA LEU A 25 -13.19 13.86 -9.95
C LEU A 25 -12.72 12.41 -10.13
N THR A 26 -12.96 11.83 -11.30
CA THR A 26 -12.54 10.46 -11.63
C THR A 26 -11.03 10.32 -11.56
N CYS A 27 -10.28 11.34 -12.01
CA CYS A 27 -8.82 11.35 -11.92
C CYS A 27 -8.35 11.27 -10.46
N LYS A 28 -8.92 12.10 -9.58
CA LYS A 28 -8.61 12.10 -8.13
C LYS A 28 -8.95 10.76 -7.48
N VAL A 29 -10.11 10.17 -7.80
CA VAL A 29 -10.51 8.86 -7.28
C VAL A 29 -9.56 7.75 -7.72
N ILE A 30 -9.15 7.73 -9.00
CA ILE A 30 -8.22 6.73 -9.52
C ILE A 30 -6.83 6.88 -8.91
N ALA A 31 -6.35 8.11 -8.73
CA ALA A 31 -5.08 8.40 -8.06
C ALA A 31 -5.11 7.94 -6.60
N PHE A 32 -6.19 8.28 -5.86
CA PHE A 32 -6.40 7.85 -4.49
C PHE A 32 -6.45 6.32 -4.37
N LEU A 33 -7.22 5.64 -5.21
CA LEU A 33 -7.30 4.18 -5.23
C LEU A 33 -5.93 3.53 -5.53
N GLY A 34 -5.13 4.16 -6.39
CA GLY A 34 -3.76 3.73 -6.67
C GLY A 34 -2.88 3.75 -5.43
N VAL A 35 -2.86 4.88 -4.72
CA VAL A 35 -2.08 5.07 -3.49
C VAL A 35 -2.59 4.18 -2.35
N LEU A 36 -3.91 4.16 -2.13
CA LEU A 36 -4.56 3.30 -1.14
C LEU A 36 -4.19 1.83 -1.36
N SER A 37 -4.29 1.35 -2.60
CA SER A 37 -3.95 -0.04 -2.94
C SER A 37 -2.49 -0.35 -2.65
N CYS A 38 -1.57 0.60 -2.89
CA CYS A 38 -0.14 0.40 -2.63
C CYS A 38 0.14 0.14 -1.14
N PHE A 39 -0.33 1.02 -0.26
CA PHE A 39 -0.15 0.82 1.19
C PHE A 39 -0.93 -0.35 1.74
N HIS A 40 -2.15 -0.56 1.26
CA HIS A 40 -2.95 -1.71 1.66
C HIS A 40 -2.21 -3.01 1.40
N THR A 41 -1.60 -3.13 0.22
CA THR A 41 -0.79 -4.30 -0.12
C THR A 41 0.45 -4.41 0.77
N ALA A 42 1.15 -3.31 1.03
CA ALA A 42 2.34 -3.30 1.89
C ALA A 42 2.03 -3.71 3.35
N PHE A 43 1.02 -3.10 3.98
CA PHE A 43 0.59 -3.44 5.33
C PHE A 43 0.02 -4.86 5.43
N MET A 44 -0.72 -5.30 4.42
CA MET A 44 -1.23 -6.66 4.39
C MET A 44 -0.10 -7.69 4.29
N LEU A 45 0.89 -7.45 3.43
CA LEU A 45 2.08 -8.31 3.33
C LEU A 45 2.82 -8.38 4.67
N PHE A 46 3.04 -7.24 5.33
CA PHE A 46 3.64 -7.20 6.66
C PHE A 46 2.85 -8.05 7.67
N CYS A 47 1.53 -7.87 7.75
CA CYS A 47 0.68 -8.62 8.67
C CYS A 47 0.69 -10.12 8.37
N VAL A 48 0.69 -10.51 7.10
CA VAL A 48 0.81 -11.92 6.68
C VAL A 48 2.16 -12.50 7.10
N SER A 49 3.27 -11.76 6.93
CA SER A 49 4.61 -12.19 7.38
C SER A 49 4.64 -12.43 8.89
N VAL A 50 4.11 -11.49 9.67
CA VAL A 50 4.04 -11.60 11.13
C VAL A 50 3.17 -12.79 11.53
N THR A 51 2.01 -12.96 10.89
CA THR A 51 1.09 -14.08 11.16
C THR A 51 1.77 -15.42 10.90
N ARG A 52 2.50 -15.56 9.77
CA ARG A 52 3.28 -16.76 9.45
C ARG A 52 4.39 -17.02 10.46
N TYR A 53 5.11 -15.97 10.87
CA TYR A 53 6.13 -16.08 11.91
C TYR A 53 5.54 -16.56 13.24
N LEU A 54 4.44 -15.97 13.69
CA LEU A 54 3.76 -16.38 14.93
C LEU A 54 3.23 -17.81 14.86
N ALA A 55 2.70 -18.24 13.72
CA ALA A 55 2.22 -19.61 13.54
C ALA A 55 3.33 -20.65 13.73
N ILE A 56 4.53 -20.36 13.23
CA ILE A 56 5.66 -21.30 13.21
C ILE A 56 6.50 -21.22 14.49
N ALA A 57 6.90 -20.01 14.90
CA ALA A 57 7.76 -19.82 16.07
C ALA A 57 7.00 -19.83 17.40
N HIS A 58 5.72 -19.42 17.39
CA HIS A 58 4.91 -19.26 18.59
C HIS A 58 3.53 -19.93 18.46
N HIS A 59 3.51 -21.17 17.97
CA HIS A 59 2.28 -21.92 17.68
C HIS A 59 1.23 -21.89 18.81
N ARG A 60 1.64 -22.00 20.08
CA ARG A 60 0.72 -21.95 21.24
C ARG A 60 0.05 -20.59 21.44
N PHE A 61 0.75 -19.51 21.09
CA PHE A 61 0.18 -18.17 21.11
C PHE A 61 -0.76 -17.98 19.93
N TYR A 62 -0.33 -18.41 18.74
CA TYR A 62 -1.12 -18.34 17.51
C TYR A 62 -2.49 -19.02 17.67
N THR A 63 -2.55 -20.26 18.16
CA THR A 63 -3.82 -21.00 18.30
C THR A 63 -4.77 -20.40 19.33
N LYS A 64 -4.24 -19.73 20.37
CA LYS A 64 -5.07 -19.08 21.40
C LYS A 64 -5.54 -17.68 21.00
N ARG A 65 -4.75 -16.95 20.21
CA ARG A 65 -4.98 -15.52 19.94
C ARG A 65 -5.52 -15.25 18.55
N LEU A 66 -5.22 -16.09 17.55
CA LEU A 66 -5.71 -15.90 16.20
C LEU A 66 -7.13 -16.46 16.04
N THR A 67 -8.11 -15.65 16.40
CA THR A 67 -9.53 -15.92 16.20
C THR A 67 -10.08 -15.14 15.00
N PHE A 68 -11.29 -15.46 14.55
CA PHE A 68 -12.00 -14.70 13.52
C PHE A 68 -12.03 -13.19 13.83
N TRP A 69 -12.29 -12.83 15.10
CA TRP A 69 -12.36 -11.44 15.55
C TRP A 69 -11.02 -10.72 15.48
N THR A 70 -9.92 -11.40 15.80
CA THR A 70 -8.60 -10.80 15.64
C THR A 70 -8.22 -10.63 14.19
N CYS A 71 -8.58 -11.57 13.31
CA CYS A 71 -8.36 -11.44 11.87
C CYS A 71 -9.16 -10.25 11.31
N LEU A 72 -10.42 -10.11 11.72
CA LEU A 72 -11.25 -8.97 11.35
C LEU A 72 -10.64 -7.65 11.84
N ALA A 73 -10.20 -7.59 13.10
CA ALA A 73 -9.54 -6.41 13.66
C ALA A 73 -8.27 -6.03 12.89
N VAL A 74 -7.44 -7.01 12.50
CA VAL A 74 -6.23 -6.78 11.69
C VAL A 74 -6.60 -6.25 10.31
N ILE A 75 -7.61 -6.82 9.64
CA ILE A 75 -8.07 -6.34 8.33
C ILE A 75 -8.59 -4.91 8.43
N CYS A 76 -9.42 -4.60 9.42
CA CYS A 76 -9.90 -3.24 9.67
C CYS A 76 -8.74 -2.27 9.95
N MET A 77 -7.78 -2.66 10.78
CA MET A 77 -6.58 -1.88 11.05
C MET A 77 -5.80 -1.60 9.76
N VAL A 78 -5.55 -2.60 8.93
CA VAL A 78 -4.87 -2.44 7.63
C VAL A 78 -5.62 -1.45 6.74
N TRP A 79 -6.94 -1.56 6.61
CA TRP A 79 -7.74 -0.60 5.86
C TRP A 79 -7.63 0.83 6.42
N THR A 80 -7.81 1.00 7.73
CA THR A 80 -7.73 2.33 8.36
C THR A 80 -6.36 2.98 8.19
N LEU A 81 -5.26 2.23 8.39
CA LEU A 81 -3.90 2.72 8.18
C LEU A 81 -3.65 3.07 6.70
N SER A 82 -4.15 2.26 5.77
CA SER A 82 -4.01 2.50 4.33
C SER A 82 -4.75 3.76 3.90
N VAL A 83 -5.98 3.95 4.39
CA VAL A 83 -6.76 5.18 4.16
C VAL A 83 -6.02 6.35 4.79
N ALA A 84 -5.57 6.24 6.04
CA ALA A 84 -4.83 7.28 6.73
C ALA A 84 -3.50 7.66 6.06
N MET A 85 -2.88 6.76 5.28
CA MET A 85 -1.68 7.03 4.47
C MET A 85 -1.99 7.51 3.05
N ALA A 86 -3.19 7.23 2.54
CA ALA A 86 -3.69 7.79 1.29
C ALA A 86 -4.32 9.18 1.49
N PHE A 87 -4.70 9.52 2.72
CA PHE A 87 -5.27 10.80 3.12
C PHE A 87 -4.29 11.96 3.45
N PRO A 88 -2.98 11.81 3.78
CA PRO A 88 -2.12 12.95 4.08
C PRO A 88 -1.98 13.97 2.92
N PRO A 89 -2.14 13.58 1.64
CA PRO A 89 -2.42 14.50 0.53
C PRO A 89 -3.69 15.36 0.64
N VAL A 90 -4.55 15.17 1.65
CA VAL A 90 -5.94 15.70 1.70
C VAL A 90 -6.08 17.06 2.39
N LEU A 91 -5.14 17.47 3.25
CA LEU A 91 -5.23 18.82 3.84
C LEU A 91 -4.71 19.93 2.90
N ASP A 92 -3.94 19.57 1.87
CA ASP A 92 -3.68 20.45 0.73
C ASP A 92 -4.58 20.06 -0.44
N VAL A 93 -5.67 20.81 -0.55
CA VAL A 93 -6.71 20.72 -1.59
C VAL A 93 -6.13 20.99 -2.99
N GLY A 94 -5.33 20.07 -3.54
CA GLY A 94 -4.71 20.28 -4.86
C GLY A 94 -3.69 19.26 -5.38
N THR A 95 -3.42 18.14 -4.71
CA THR A 95 -2.23 17.32 -5.00
C THR A 95 -2.40 16.18 -6.03
N TYR A 96 -3.59 15.60 -6.16
CA TYR A 96 -3.85 14.58 -7.20
C TYR A 96 -4.23 15.22 -8.52
N SER A 97 -3.40 15.00 -9.54
CA SER A 97 -3.58 15.53 -10.89
C SER A 97 -3.21 14.50 -11.94
N PHE A 98 -3.63 14.78 -13.18
CA PHE A 98 -3.20 13.99 -14.32
C PHE A 98 -1.81 14.45 -14.74
N ILE A 99 -0.84 13.53 -14.73
CA ILE A 99 0.52 13.79 -15.18
C ILE A 99 0.65 13.26 -16.61
N ARG A 100 0.83 14.17 -17.57
CA ARG A 100 0.85 13.83 -19.00
C ARG A 100 2.05 12.95 -19.34
N GLU A 101 3.17 13.13 -18.66
CA GLU A 101 4.39 12.36 -18.84
C GLU A 101 4.25 10.91 -18.36
N GLU A 102 3.31 10.63 -17.45
CA GLU A 102 3.07 9.27 -16.93
C GLU A 102 1.76 8.65 -17.44
N ASP A 103 0.99 9.38 -18.27
CA ASP A 103 -0.32 8.97 -18.79
C ASP A 103 -1.32 8.52 -17.71
N GLN A 104 -1.10 8.95 -16.47
CA GLN A 104 -1.86 8.48 -15.31
C GLN A 104 -2.18 9.60 -14.33
N CYS A 105 -3.29 9.41 -13.63
CA CYS A 105 -3.66 10.22 -12.48
C CYS A 105 -2.88 9.75 -11.26
N THR A 106 -2.04 10.62 -10.72
CA THR A 106 -1.17 10.30 -9.59
C THR A 106 -0.95 11.54 -8.72
N PHE A 107 -0.21 11.37 -7.63
CA PHE A 107 0.17 12.47 -6.76
C PHE A 107 1.28 13.32 -7.42
N GLN A 108 1.01 14.61 -7.60
CA GLN A 108 1.94 15.53 -8.25
C GLN A 108 3.15 15.82 -7.35
N HIS A 109 4.28 15.19 -7.67
CA HIS A 109 5.55 15.35 -6.94
C HIS A 109 6.25 16.71 -7.16
N ARG A 110 5.73 17.58 -8.04
CA ARG A 110 6.51 18.69 -8.60
C ARG A 110 6.65 19.94 -7.72
N SER A 111 5.92 20.07 -6.61
CA SER A 111 6.07 21.22 -5.70
C SER A 111 5.55 21.01 -4.27
N PHE A 112 5.30 19.77 -3.86
CA PHE A 112 5.10 19.45 -2.45
C PHE A 112 6.49 19.29 -1.83
N ARG A 113 6.87 20.14 -0.87
CA ARG A 113 8.21 20.23 -0.23
C ARG A 113 9.00 18.93 -0.34
N ALA A 114 10.25 19.00 -0.84
CA ALA A 114 11.13 17.85 -0.99
C ALA A 114 11.20 16.92 0.24
N ASN A 115 10.92 17.42 1.45
CA ASN A 115 10.83 16.62 2.67
C ASN A 115 9.61 15.68 2.77
N ASP A 116 8.44 16.03 2.21
CA ASP A 116 7.19 15.29 2.47
C ASP A 116 7.01 14.09 1.52
N SER A 117 7.42 14.24 0.24
CA SER A 117 7.48 13.12 -0.71
C SER A 117 8.56 12.09 -0.33
N LEU A 118 9.69 12.57 0.19
CA LEU A 118 10.70 11.71 0.82
C LEU A 118 10.13 10.95 2.01
N GLY A 119 9.34 11.60 2.87
CA GLY A 119 8.67 10.95 4.00
C GLY A 119 7.82 9.76 3.58
N PHE A 120 7.00 9.93 2.54
CA PHE A 120 6.15 8.87 2.00
C PHE A 120 6.95 7.68 1.45
N MET A 121 8.00 7.96 0.67
CA MET A 121 8.88 6.92 0.13
C MET A 121 9.66 6.20 1.23
N LEU A 122 10.15 6.92 2.23
CA LEU A 122 10.85 6.36 3.38
C LEU A 122 9.92 5.49 4.23
N LEU A 123 8.67 5.91 4.48
CA LEU A 123 7.69 5.10 5.21
C LEU A 123 7.38 3.81 4.47
N LEU A 124 7.17 3.87 3.15
CA LEU A 124 6.96 2.67 2.33
C LEU A 124 8.19 1.74 2.38
N ALA A 125 9.40 2.29 2.23
CA ALA A 125 10.65 1.54 2.33
C ALA A 125 10.81 0.88 3.71
N LEU A 126 10.49 1.59 4.79
CA LEU A 126 10.53 1.07 6.16
C LEU A 126 9.56 -0.11 6.34
N ILE A 127 8.33 -0.02 5.83
CA ILE A 127 7.34 -1.12 5.90
C ILE A 127 7.85 -2.34 5.12
N LEU A 128 8.40 -2.12 3.93
CA LEU A 128 8.94 -3.21 3.11
C LEU A 128 10.17 -3.84 3.77
N LEU A 129 11.10 -3.05 4.29
CA LEU A 129 12.27 -3.54 5.03
C LEU A 129 11.86 -4.32 6.27
N ALA A 130 10.92 -3.81 7.07
CA ALA A 130 10.39 -4.53 8.23
C ALA A 130 9.77 -5.87 7.82
N THR A 131 9.03 -5.91 6.71
CA THR A 131 8.47 -7.14 6.13
C THR A 131 9.57 -8.14 5.75
N GLN A 132 10.63 -7.68 5.08
CA GLN A 132 11.78 -8.53 4.72
C GLN A 132 12.51 -9.06 5.96
N LEU A 133 12.73 -8.22 6.99
CA LEU A 133 13.37 -8.64 8.23
C LEU A 133 12.56 -9.72 8.96
N VAL A 134 11.23 -9.61 9.00
CA VAL A 134 10.35 -10.63 9.58
C VAL A 134 10.45 -11.94 8.78
N TYR A 135 10.46 -11.87 7.45
CA TYR A 135 10.65 -13.03 6.59
C TYR A 135 12.01 -13.71 6.78
N LEU A 136 13.09 -12.92 6.84
CA LEU A 136 14.43 -13.45 7.10
C LEU A 136 14.49 -14.13 8.46
N LYS A 137 13.96 -13.50 9.52
CA LYS A 137 13.86 -14.12 10.85
C LYS A 137 13.11 -15.44 10.81
N LEU A 138 12.02 -15.52 10.07
CA LEU A 138 11.28 -16.77 9.89
C LEU A 138 12.15 -17.85 9.23
N ILE A 139 12.84 -17.51 8.14
CA ILE A 139 13.70 -18.47 7.41
C ILE A 139 14.83 -18.98 8.31
N PHE A 140 15.52 -18.09 9.02
CA PHE A 140 16.57 -18.47 9.95
C PHE A 140 16.06 -19.37 11.07
N PHE A 141 14.91 -19.04 11.68
CA PHE A 141 14.29 -19.87 12.72
C PHE A 141 13.95 -21.28 12.20
N VAL A 142 13.39 -21.38 11.00
CA VAL A 142 13.06 -22.68 10.39
C VAL A 142 14.31 -23.47 10.02
N HIS A 143 15.38 -22.80 9.57
CA HIS A 143 16.64 -23.46 9.23
C HIS A 143 17.35 -23.99 10.48
N ASP A 144 17.38 -23.22 11.56
CA ASP A 144 17.97 -23.61 12.85
C ASP A 144 17.27 -24.85 13.42
N ARG A 145 15.94 -24.92 13.35
CA ARG A 145 15.15 -26.07 13.83
C ARG A 145 15.24 -27.31 12.95
N ARG A 146 15.78 -27.19 11.73
CA ARG A 146 15.98 -28.32 10.80
C ARG A 146 17.37 -28.96 10.90
N LYS A 147 18.33 -28.30 11.56
CA LYS A 147 19.62 -28.90 11.92
C LYS A 147 19.45 -29.71 13.20
#